data_AF-A0A7C3AGL3-F1
#
_entry.id   AF-A0A7C3AGL3-F1
#
_cell.length_a   1.000
_cell.length_b   1.000
_cell.length_c   1.000
_cell.angle_alpha   90.00
_cell.angle_beta   90.00
_cell.angle_gamma   90.00
#
_symmetry.space_group_name_H-M   'P 1'
#
loop_
_entity.id
_entity.type
_entity.pdbx_description
1 polymer ?
#
loop_
_entity_poly.entity_id
_entity_poly.type
_entity_poly.pdbx_seq_one_letter_code
_entity_poly.pdbx_strand_id
1 'polypeptide(L)'
;MRTSNFVEGRHVVVFFRLCLAILIALTLAVGEMVLNTEPVQAIGIDADPVPPIDVPECAPFTIQFTATGTVSTPPPNPFFWTWGAVPAWMTLDPNTGLLTGCPPLGEDGNTYNFWVGVSEFTAWPPCGPFFVAMPVTINVIGPSLPCDMVIDPTFYPVAWENVPFSMTLSVTGGVGPFDWAATDLPAGLSVTDATNGIISGTPAPGTCGVYTVTANVTDTGTCCCPPVSRPFILIVDCYANYPITIYYTTACDFTVEIGPGLTQGLTKVLIDGSHEATLVGGQSEIFTSVPCQSHLVTVDQIISGSDPQTRFAVTGPNQKTVTDIDNYAYFDYAREVYIGTSSDPSGLTQPPGAGFYAVGNYFSSTAPSTIDSDIQNGIKYVFREWKLPDGSTCPTRDLVFTANQGGTTTAAYDTYYLLTLKSDYPHIEERSWERQGGIAAWNLSLRAVPMESGFWAFLGGTISPVNSSGTQTMTGPSTVEILWRPNYTGPIIATVIVLLVIAGLIYLVYRLRAKPAAQPTAPTGPMKAPSRAKKRATRKPAARKRTPT
;
A
#
# COMPACT_ATOMS: atom_id res chain seq x y z
N MET A 1 32.10 64.29 53.69
CA MET A 1 31.67 63.07 54.41
C MET A 1 32.01 61.88 53.51
N ARG A 2 33.17 61.23 53.69
CA ARG A 2 33.38 59.97 54.44
C ARG A 2 32.47 58.79 53.98
N THR A 3 33.04 57.98 53.07
CA THR A 3 33.16 56.50 53.08
C THR A 3 31.92 55.58 53.15
N SER A 4 31.94 54.61 52.21
CA SER A 4 31.54 53.17 52.33
C SER A 4 30.03 52.84 52.28
N ASN A 5 29.51 51.75 51.71
CA ASN A 5 30.07 50.51 51.13
C ASN A 5 28.92 49.69 50.47
N PHE A 6 29.25 48.90 49.43
CA PHE A 6 28.82 47.50 49.20
C PHE A 6 27.32 47.15 49.32
N VAL A 7 26.62 46.86 48.19
CA VAL A 7 25.83 45.63 47.91
C VAL A 7 25.43 45.64 46.42
N GLU A 8 26.33 45.28 45.50
CA GLU A 8 26.06 45.37 44.04
C GLU A 8 26.12 44.02 43.29
N GLY A 9 26.32 42.88 43.97
CA GLY A 9 26.54 41.60 43.28
C GLY A 9 25.38 40.60 43.27
N ARG A 10 24.54 40.58 44.30
CA ARG A 10 23.60 39.46 44.52
C ARG A 10 22.27 39.60 43.79
N HIS A 11 21.71 40.81 43.70
CA HIS A 11 20.39 41.00 43.10
C HIS A 11 20.41 40.92 41.58
N VAL A 12 21.48 41.38 40.92
CA VAL A 12 21.61 41.30 39.45
C VAL A 12 21.79 39.85 39.01
N VAL A 13 22.60 39.05 39.72
CA VAL A 13 22.79 37.62 39.41
C VAL A 13 21.51 36.81 39.68
N VAL A 14 20.74 37.15 40.71
CA VAL A 14 19.44 36.52 40.97
C VAL A 14 18.43 36.89 39.88
N PHE A 15 18.38 38.16 39.46
CA PHE A 15 17.50 38.60 38.39
C PHE A 15 17.87 37.97 37.05
N PHE A 16 19.17 37.85 36.73
CA PHE A 16 19.64 37.20 35.51
C PHE A 16 19.39 35.69 35.53
N ARG A 17 19.53 35.02 36.68
CA ARG A 17 19.16 33.61 36.84
C ARG A 17 17.65 33.41 36.77
N LEU A 18 16.85 34.35 37.27
CA LEU A 18 15.39 34.30 37.18
C LEU A 18 14.94 34.51 35.72
N CYS A 19 15.50 35.50 35.02
CA CYS A 19 15.23 35.72 33.60
C CYS A 19 15.72 34.55 32.75
N LEU A 20 16.89 33.98 33.02
CA LEU A 20 17.37 32.78 32.31
C LEU A 20 16.52 31.56 32.64
N ALA A 21 16.04 31.38 33.87
CA ALA A 21 15.13 30.31 34.23
C ALA A 21 13.75 30.49 33.60
N ILE A 22 13.24 31.72 33.50
CA ILE A 22 11.99 32.05 32.79
C ILE A 22 12.18 31.86 31.28
N LEU A 23 13.34 32.22 30.72
CA LEU A 23 13.65 32.01 29.31
C LEU A 23 13.79 30.51 29.00
N ILE A 24 14.45 29.75 29.88
CA ILE A 24 14.58 28.28 29.78
C ILE A 24 13.21 27.62 29.95
N ALA A 25 12.39 28.07 30.90
CA ALA A 25 11.03 27.59 31.10
C ALA A 25 10.09 27.99 29.95
N LEU A 26 10.25 29.17 29.34
CA LEU A 26 9.56 29.53 28.11
C LEU A 26 10.06 28.67 26.96
N THR A 27 11.37 28.46 26.77
CA THR A 27 11.87 27.61 25.69
C THR A 27 11.53 26.14 25.87
N LEU A 28 11.36 25.65 27.11
CA LEU A 28 10.83 24.32 27.40
C LEU A 28 9.31 24.27 27.18
N ALA A 29 8.56 25.33 27.51
CA ALA A 29 7.13 25.42 27.25
C ALA A 29 6.78 25.65 25.77
N VAL A 30 7.66 26.29 24.98
CA VAL A 30 7.54 26.45 23.53
C VAL A 30 8.11 25.21 22.82
N GLY A 31 9.10 24.53 23.43
CA GLY A 31 9.69 23.27 22.95
C GLY A 31 8.80 22.04 23.15
N GLU A 32 7.78 22.14 24.00
CA GLU A 32 6.70 21.15 24.16
C GLU A 32 5.35 21.68 23.66
N MET A 33 5.32 22.57 22.66
CA MET A 33 4.21 22.52 21.72
C MET A 33 4.32 21.20 20.96
N VAL A 34 3.86 20.13 21.61
CA VAL A 34 3.33 18.97 20.91
C VAL A 34 2.15 19.53 20.13
N LEU A 35 2.41 19.89 18.87
CA LEU A 35 1.37 19.94 17.86
C LEU A 35 0.79 18.53 17.86
N ASN A 36 -0.28 18.32 18.63
CA ASN A 36 -1.19 17.22 18.41
C ASN A 36 -1.84 17.49 17.05
N THR A 37 -1.12 17.24 15.97
CA THR A 37 -1.74 16.98 14.67
C THR A 37 -2.33 15.59 14.80
N GLU A 38 -3.63 15.50 15.01
CA GLU A 38 -4.30 14.23 14.76
C GLU A 38 -4.12 13.93 13.27
N PRO A 39 -3.54 12.76 12.90
CA PRO A 39 -3.41 12.40 11.50
C PRO A 39 -4.82 12.30 10.87
N VAL A 40 -4.93 12.51 9.55
CA VAL A 40 -6.13 12.16 8.78
C VAL A 40 -6.68 10.80 9.26
N GLN A 41 -7.93 10.77 9.73
CA GLN A 41 -8.51 9.58 10.38
C GLN A 41 -9.38 8.75 9.45
N ALA A 42 -10.07 9.38 8.50
CA ALA A 42 -10.95 8.69 7.56
C ALA A 42 -11.26 9.51 6.30
N ILE A 43 -11.65 8.80 5.24
CA ILE A 43 -12.30 9.34 4.05
C ILE A 43 -13.78 8.95 4.11
N GLY A 44 -14.66 9.94 4.03
CA GLY A 44 -16.10 9.77 3.84
C GLY A 44 -16.51 10.12 2.42
N ILE A 45 -17.63 9.55 1.97
CA ILE A 45 -18.28 9.90 0.71
C ILE A 45 -19.61 10.55 1.07
N ASP A 46 -19.87 11.75 0.56
CA ASP A 46 -21.16 12.44 0.72
C ASP A 46 -22.16 12.02 -0.39
N ALA A 47 -21.91 10.88 -1.03
CA ALA A 47 -22.86 10.23 -1.93
C ALA A 47 -23.42 9.00 -1.23
N ASP A 48 -24.72 9.01 -0.97
CA ASP A 48 -25.50 7.79 -0.81
C ASP A 48 -25.74 7.25 -2.24
N PRO A 49 -25.19 6.09 -2.64
CA PRO A 49 -24.65 5.00 -1.80
C PRO A 49 -23.12 4.92 -1.66
N VAL A 50 -22.70 4.21 -0.60
CA VAL A 50 -21.33 3.72 -0.35
C VAL A 50 -20.91 2.74 -1.47
N PRO A 51 -19.62 2.69 -1.89
CA PRO A 51 -19.16 1.82 -2.97
C PRO A 51 -19.63 0.36 -2.84
N PRO A 52 -20.02 -0.28 -3.96
CA PRO A 52 -19.88 0.19 -5.35
C PRO A 52 -20.91 1.26 -5.76
N ILE A 53 -20.48 2.21 -6.59
CA ILE A 53 -21.29 3.33 -7.09
C ILE A 53 -21.70 3.02 -8.53
N ASP A 54 -23.01 2.98 -8.79
CA ASP A 54 -23.52 2.78 -10.14
C ASP A 54 -23.74 4.14 -10.82
N VAL A 55 -23.08 4.35 -11.96
CA VAL A 55 -23.27 5.54 -12.81
C VAL A 55 -23.87 5.12 -14.14
N PRO A 56 -24.88 5.84 -14.66
CA PRO A 56 -25.39 5.56 -15.98
C PRO A 56 -24.33 5.91 -17.03
N GLU A 57 -24.18 5.04 -18.02
CA GLU A 57 -23.48 5.38 -19.25
C GLU A 57 -24.10 6.66 -19.87
N CYS A 58 -23.29 7.51 -20.50
CA CYS A 58 -23.74 8.70 -21.23
C CYS A 58 -24.40 9.81 -20.39
N ALA A 59 -24.41 9.67 -19.06
CA ALA A 59 -24.96 10.66 -18.14
C ALA A 59 -23.85 11.28 -17.26
N PRO A 60 -23.83 12.61 -17.11
CA PRO A 60 -22.87 13.25 -16.22
C PRO A 60 -23.18 12.89 -14.77
N PHE A 61 -22.16 12.60 -13.98
CA PHE A 61 -22.29 12.35 -12.54
C PHE A 61 -21.34 13.24 -11.74
N THR A 62 -21.63 13.35 -10.44
CA THR A 62 -20.82 14.11 -9.49
C THR A 62 -20.83 13.40 -8.15
N ILE A 63 -19.65 13.20 -7.57
CA ILE A 63 -19.43 12.53 -6.28
C ILE A 63 -18.50 13.41 -5.44
N GLN A 64 -18.87 13.69 -4.19
CA GLN A 64 -18.06 14.49 -3.29
C GLN A 64 -17.38 13.60 -2.24
N PHE A 65 -16.06 13.66 -2.18
CA PHE A 65 -15.28 13.06 -1.09
C PHE A 65 -15.06 14.07 0.04
N THR A 66 -15.08 13.58 1.27
CA THR A 66 -14.85 14.37 2.48
C THR A 66 -13.81 13.68 3.36
N ALA A 67 -12.98 14.46 4.06
CA ALA A 67 -11.95 13.93 4.96
C ALA A 67 -12.18 14.48 6.37
N THR A 68 -11.94 13.66 7.38
CA THR A 68 -11.98 14.07 8.79
C THR A 68 -10.56 14.14 9.37
N GLY A 69 -10.22 15.27 10.01
CA GLY A 69 -8.90 15.51 10.61
C GLY A 69 -8.67 16.99 10.97
N THR A 70 -7.56 17.29 11.66
CA THR A 70 -7.18 18.66 12.04
C THR A 70 -5.86 19.07 11.39
N VAL A 71 -5.85 20.12 10.57
CA VAL A 71 -4.63 20.64 9.93
C VAL A 71 -3.95 21.65 10.85
N SER A 72 -2.63 21.51 11.10
CA SER A 72 -1.88 22.53 11.82
C SER A 72 -1.62 23.73 10.92
N THR A 73 -2.33 24.84 11.16
CA THR A 73 -2.23 26.16 10.50
C THR A 73 -2.78 26.20 9.06
N PRO A 74 -3.46 27.29 8.64
CA PRO A 74 -4.28 27.25 7.43
C PRO A 74 -3.52 27.66 6.16
N PRO A 75 -3.39 26.76 5.16
CA PRO A 75 -3.48 27.09 3.74
C PRO A 75 -4.96 27.24 3.32
N PRO A 76 -5.27 27.83 2.15
CA PRO A 76 -6.66 27.98 1.66
C PRO A 76 -7.37 26.62 1.44
N ASN A 77 -6.62 25.54 1.19
CA ASN A 77 -7.15 24.19 1.01
C ASN A 77 -6.63 23.29 2.14
N PRO A 78 -7.49 22.75 3.02
CA PRO A 78 -7.06 21.99 4.20
C PRO A 78 -6.48 20.61 3.87
N PHE A 79 -6.78 20.06 2.70
CA PHE A 79 -6.33 18.73 2.27
C PHE A 79 -5.98 18.73 0.78
N PHE A 80 -5.06 17.84 0.41
CA PHE A 80 -4.71 17.54 -0.97
C PHE A 80 -5.24 16.17 -1.34
N TRP A 81 -6.19 16.16 -2.27
CA TRP A 81 -6.77 14.95 -2.84
C TRP A 81 -5.89 14.44 -3.95
N THR A 82 -5.59 13.15 -3.87
CA THR A 82 -4.93 12.41 -4.91
C THR A 82 -5.77 11.20 -5.25
N TRP A 83 -5.63 10.79 -6.47
CA TRP A 83 -6.16 9.55 -6.98
C TRP A 83 -5.03 8.94 -7.78
N GLY A 84 -5.32 8.05 -8.68
CA GLY A 84 -4.38 7.75 -9.76
C GLY A 84 -5.15 7.48 -11.03
N ALA A 85 -4.88 6.41 -11.78
CA ALA A 85 -5.60 6.22 -13.03
C ALA A 85 -7.11 6.06 -12.84
N VAL A 86 -7.79 7.14 -13.16
CA VAL A 86 -9.19 7.17 -13.50
C VAL A 86 -9.31 7.20 -15.02
N PRO A 87 -10.44 6.75 -15.57
CA PRO A 87 -10.71 6.88 -16.99
C PRO A 87 -10.58 8.33 -17.47
N ALA A 88 -10.21 8.53 -18.74
CA ALA A 88 -10.01 9.87 -19.30
C ALA A 88 -11.25 10.78 -19.21
N TRP A 89 -12.43 10.18 -19.13
CA TRP A 89 -13.72 10.85 -18.99
C TRP A 89 -14.07 11.25 -17.55
N MET A 90 -13.17 11.01 -16.59
CA MET A 90 -13.35 11.31 -15.18
C MET A 90 -12.24 12.24 -14.68
N THR A 91 -12.57 13.14 -13.77
CA THR A 91 -11.63 14.11 -13.20
C THR A 91 -11.95 14.32 -11.72
N LEU A 92 -10.93 14.23 -10.87
CA LEU A 92 -11.00 14.60 -9.46
C LEU A 92 -10.36 15.97 -9.28
N ASP A 93 -11.06 16.90 -8.63
CA ASP A 93 -10.47 18.15 -8.22
C ASP A 93 -9.53 17.92 -7.01
N PRO A 94 -8.21 18.13 -7.16
CA PRO A 94 -7.23 17.88 -6.11
C PRO A 94 -7.42 18.75 -4.86
N ASN A 95 -8.20 19.83 -4.95
CA ASN A 95 -8.39 20.79 -3.87
C ASN A 95 -9.68 20.58 -3.09
N THR A 96 -10.72 20.09 -3.76
CA THR A 96 -12.07 19.98 -3.19
C THR A 96 -12.49 18.54 -2.94
N GLY A 97 -11.85 17.55 -3.59
CA GLY A 97 -12.29 16.16 -3.53
C GLY A 97 -13.57 15.92 -4.33
N LEU A 98 -13.92 16.83 -5.24
CA LEU A 98 -15.06 16.69 -6.14
C LEU A 98 -14.66 15.82 -7.34
N LEU A 99 -15.29 14.67 -7.48
CA LEU A 99 -15.14 13.78 -8.64
C LEU A 99 -16.28 14.04 -9.61
N THR A 100 -15.95 14.42 -10.83
CA THR A 100 -16.88 14.60 -11.93
C THR A 100 -16.51 13.70 -13.09
N GLY A 101 -17.49 13.25 -13.84
CA GLY A 101 -17.21 12.51 -15.06
C GLY A 101 -18.46 12.26 -15.87
N CYS A 102 -18.26 11.74 -17.07
CA CYS A 102 -19.34 11.30 -17.91
C CYS A 102 -18.92 10.09 -18.76
N PRO A 103 -19.36 8.86 -18.45
CA PRO A 103 -18.91 7.67 -19.16
C PRO A 103 -19.32 7.71 -20.64
N PRO A 104 -18.41 7.43 -21.58
CA PRO A 104 -18.71 7.36 -23.02
C PRO A 104 -19.53 6.11 -23.36
N LEU A 105 -20.02 6.06 -24.60
CA LEU A 105 -20.71 4.91 -25.15
C LEU A 105 -19.73 3.70 -25.31
N GLY A 106 -20.22 2.49 -25.06
CA GLY A 106 -19.45 1.24 -25.05
C GLY A 106 -18.92 0.80 -23.67
N GLU A 107 -19.35 1.46 -22.60
CA GLU A 107 -18.86 1.26 -21.24
C GLU A 107 -19.80 0.45 -20.35
N ASP A 108 -20.99 0.08 -20.82
CA ASP A 108 -21.94 -0.75 -20.05
C ASP A 108 -21.31 -2.05 -19.53
N GLY A 109 -21.54 -2.32 -18.25
CA GLY A 109 -21.02 -3.49 -17.55
C GLY A 109 -19.56 -3.36 -17.14
N ASN A 110 -18.87 -2.29 -17.56
CA ASN A 110 -17.49 -2.05 -17.14
C ASN A 110 -17.46 -1.58 -15.69
N THR A 111 -16.54 -2.19 -14.95
CA THR A 111 -16.29 -1.86 -13.55
C THR A 111 -14.94 -1.17 -13.43
N TYR A 112 -14.98 0.08 -12.98
CA TYR A 112 -13.84 0.94 -12.77
C TYR A 112 -13.42 0.94 -11.31
N ASN A 113 -12.27 0.31 -11.07
CA ASN A 113 -11.66 0.29 -9.75
C ASN A 113 -10.50 1.27 -9.71
N PHE A 114 -10.58 2.23 -8.81
CA PHE A 114 -9.51 3.18 -8.54
C PHE A 114 -9.39 3.40 -7.05
N TRP A 115 -8.39 4.18 -6.63
CA TRP A 115 -8.30 4.63 -5.26
C TRP A 115 -8.39 6.14 -5.21
N VAL A 116 -9.00 6.61 -4.14
CA VAL A 116 -8.97 8.01 -3.74
C VAL A 116 -8.23 8.07 -2.42
N GLY A 117 -7.29 8.99 -2.34
CA GLY A 117 -6.53 9.24 -1.15
C GLY A 117 -6.44 10.72 -0.87
N VAL A 118 -6.16 11.01 0.39
CA VAL A 118 -6.10 12.36 0.89
C VAL A 118 -4.86 12.51 1.75
N SER A 119 -4.20 13.64 1.62
CA SER A 119 -2.97 13.94 2.35
C SER A 119 -2.95 15.38 2.84
N GLU A 120 -2.23 15.60 3.94
CA GLU A 120 -1.96 16.95 4.47
C GLU A 120 -0.78 17.64 3.75
N PHE A 121 -0.05 16.93 2.89
CA PHE A 121 1.16 17.43 2.24
C PHE A 121 1.20 17.04 0.75
N THR A 122 1.65 17.97 -0.10
CA THR A 122 1.85 17.74 -1.53
C THR A 122 3.17 17.02 -1.80
N ALA A 123 3.21 15.69 -1.73
CA ALA A 123 4.38 14.94 -2.21
C ALA A 123 4.00 13.65 -2.94
N TRP A 124 4.49 13.53 -4.17
CA TRP A 124 4.57 12.29 -4.94
C TRP A 124 5.93 11.62 -4.69
N PRO A 125 6.00 10.28 -4.55
CA PRO A 125 4.88 9.34 -4.50
C PRO A 125 4.11 9.42 -3.17
N PRO A 126 2.79 9.07 -3.17
CA PRO A 126 1.94 9.15 -1.99
C PRO A 126 2.26 8.01 -1.00
N CYS A 127 3.31 8.18 -0.22
CA CYS A 127 3.67 7.29 0.88
C CYS A 127 4.21 8.11 2.06
N GLY A 128 3.33 8.82 2.75
CA GLY A 128 3.64 9.62 3.93
C GLY A 128 2.82 9.20 5.16
N PRO A 129 3.23 9.59 6.39
CA PRO A 129 2.54 9.22 7.63
C PRO A 129 1.14 9.83 7.81
N PHE A 130 0.73 10.74 6.92
CA PHE A 130 -0.56 11.45 6.93
C PHE A 130 -1.32 11.24 5.62
N PHE A 131 -1.32 10.00 5.13
CA PHE A 131 -2.00 9.59 3.90
C PHE A 131 -2.96 8.46 4.21
N VAL A 132 -4.23 8.65 3.86
CA VAL A 132 -5.25 7.62 3.88
C VAL A 132 -5.73 7.42 2.45
N ALA A 133 -5.92 6.17 2.03
CA ALA A 133 -6.52 5.83 0.75
C ALA A 133 -7.60 4.78 0.95
N MET A 134 -8.62 4.85 0.10
CA MET A 134 -9.66 3.84 0.03
C MET A 134 -9.88 3.42 -1.42
N PRO A 135 -10.19 2.13 -1.67
CA PRO A 135 -10.64 1.70 -2.98
C PRO A 135 -12.05 2.27 -3.25
N VAL A 136 -12.27 2.67 -4.49
CA VAL A 136 -13.55 3.12 -5.03
C VAL A 136 -13.85 2.27 -6.26
N THR A 137 -15.06 1.75 -6.31
CA THR A 137 -15.58 0.99 -7.44
C THR A 137 -16.73 1.78 -8.05
N ILE A 138 -16.59 2.13 -9.33
CA ILE A 138 -17.66 2.70 -10.15
C ILE A 138 -18.08 1.62 -11.16
N ASN A 139 -19.34 1.20 -11.10
CA ASN A 139 -19.91 0.37 -12.15
C ASN A 139 -20.60 1.30 -13.15
N VAL A 140 -20.24 1.17 -14.43
CA VAL A 140 -21.03 1.77 -15.49
C VAL A 140 -22.16 0.80 -15.79
N ILE A 141 -23.39 1.28 -15.63
CA ILE A 141 -24.59 0.52 -15.89
C ILE A 141 -25.27 1.04 -17.16
N GLY A 142 -25.72 0.13 -18.00
CA GLY A 142 -26.52 0.40 -19.18
C GLY A 142 -27.77 -0.47 -19.30
N PRO A 143 -28.62 -0.20 -20.31
CA PRO A 143 -28.65 1.03 -21.11
C PRO A 143 -29.88 1.86 -20.72
N SER A 144 -29.84 3.16 -20.94
CA SER A 144 -31.08 3.79 -21.43
C SER A 144 -30.77 5.01 -22.27
N LEU A 145 -30.43 4.76 -23.54
CA LEU A 145 -30.98 5.38 -24.75
C LEU A 145 -29.90 5.34 -25.84
N PRO A 146 -30.22 4.81 -27.03
CA PRO A 146 -29.24 4.73 -28.09
C PRO A 146 -28.82 6.15 -28.49
N CYS A 147 -27.52 6.44 -28.43
CA CYS A 147 -26.90 7.55 -29.16
C CYS A 147 -26.93 7.34 -30.68
N ASP A 148 -27.68 6.36 -31.16
CA ASP A 148 -28.09 6.22 -32.56
C ASP A 148 -29.14 7.29 -32.89
N MET A 149 -28.69 8.55 -32.80
CA MET A 149 -29.47 9.71 -33.16
C MET A 149 -29.62 9.73 -34.67
N VAL A 150 -30.79 9.37 -35.18
CA VAL A 150 -31.09 9.42 -36.62
C VAL A 150 -32.14 10.48 -36.87
N ILE A 151 -31.79 11.50 -37.66
CA ILE A 151 -32.73 12.52 -38.11
C ILE A 151 -33.68 11.92 -39.18
N ASP A 152 -34.99 12.16 -39.02
CA ASP A 152 -36.06 11.90 -39.99
C ASP A 152 -36.62 13.28 -40.45
N PRO A 153 -36.92 13.52 -41.75
CA PRO A 153 -37.52 12.59 -42.72
C PRO A 153 -36.56 11.73 -43.58
N THR A 154 -37.03 10.54 -43.94
CA THR A 154 -36.54 9.69 -45.05
C THR A 154 -37.13 10.05 -46.42
N PHE A 155 -38.09 10.99 -46.46
CA PHE A 155 -38.71 11.49 -47.69
C PHE A 155 -38.22 12.89 -48.05
N TYR A 156 -38.44 13.27 -49.31
CA TYR A 156 -38.13 14.61 -49.83
C TYR A 156 -39.33 15.53 -49.60
N PRO A 157 -39.32 16.44 -48.61
CA PRO A 157 -40.38 17.42 -48.44
C PRO A 157 -40.48 18.32 -49.67
N VAL A 158 -41.72 18.68 -50.02
CA VAL A 158 -42.02 19.64 -51.08
C VAL A 158 -42.65 20.88 -50.45
N ALA A 159 -41.98 22.01 -50.58
CA ALA A 159 -42.53 23.32 -50.31
C ALA A 159 -42.98 23.98 -51.63
N TRP A 160 -43.89 24.94 -51.53
CA TRP A 160 -44.28 25.74 -52.69
C TRP A 160 -43.86 27.18 -52.51
N GLU A 161 -43.35 27.75 -53.59
CA GLU A 161 -43.01 29.16 -53.60
C GLU A 161 -44.22 30.03 -53.25
N ASN A 162 -44.02 31.04 -52.40
CA ASN A 162 -45.05 31.94 -51.88
C ASN A 162 -46.15 31.27 -51.02
N VAL A 163 -45.99 29.99 -50.66
CA VAL A 163 -46.92 29.28 -49.77
C VAL A 163 -46.25 29.05 -48.42
N PRO A 164 -46.92 29.31 -47.29
CA PRO A 164 -46.40 28.98 -45.97
C PRO A 164 -46.03 27.51 -45.86
N PHE A 165 -44.84 27.24 -45.36
CA PHE A 165 -44.30 25.92 -45.16
C PHE A 165 -43.94 25.75 -43.67
N SER A 166 -44.27 24.59 -43.13
CA SER A 166 -43.90 24.20 -41.77
C SER A 166 -43.61 22.70 -41.77
N MET A 167 -42.46 22.36 -41.21
CA MET A 167 -41.93 21.02 -41.13
C MET A 167 -41.31 20.83 -39.76
N THR A 168 -41.63 19.71 -39.12
CA THR A 168 -40.99 19.30 -37.87
C THR A 168 -39.95 18.25 -38.21
N LEU A 169 -38.71 18.49 -37.79
CA LEU A 169 -37.67 17.47 -37.76
C LEU A 169 -37.93 16.55 -36.56
N SER A 170 -37.67 15.26 -36.73
CA SER A 170 -37.64 14.33 -35.62
C SER A 170 -36.31 13.62 -35.58
N VAL A 171 -35.87 13.26 -34.38
CA VAL A 171 -34.72 12.40 -34.17
C VAL A 171 -35.20 11.15 -33.45
N THR A 172 -34.82 9.97 -33.94
CA THR A 172 -34.90 8.74 -33.15
C THR A 172 -33.61 8.58 -32.38
N GLY A 173 -33.65 8.12 -31.13
CA GLY A 173 -32.47 8.08 -30.26
C GLY A 173 -32.25 9.39 -29.48
N GLY A 174 -31.23 9.41 -28.62
CA GLY A 174 -30.95 10.51 -27.69
C GLY A 174 -31.96 10.64 -26.53
N VAL A 175 -31.60 11.44 -25.52
CA VAL A 175 -32.40 11.65 -24.29
C VAL A 175 -33.11 13.01 -24.32
N GLY A 176 -32.45 14.01 -24.91
CA GLY A 176 -32.88 15.39 -24.91
C GLY A 176 -32.57 16.10 -23.57
N PRO A 177 -32.69 17.43 -23.51
CA PRO A 177 -33.23 18.31 -24.55
C PRO A 177 -32.34 18.42 -25.80
N PHE A 178 -32.97 18.55 -26.97
CA PHE A 178 -32.29 18.67 -28.25
C PHE A 178 -32.13 20.12 -28.68
N ASP A 179 -31.03 20.40 -29.37
CA ASP A 179 -30.77 21.67 -30.05
C ASP A 179 -30.63 21.43 -31.56
N TRP A 180 -31.56 22.02 -32.32
CA TRP A 180 -31.70 21.82 -33.76
C TRP A 180 -31.20 23.03 -34.55
N ALA A 181 -30.45 22.75 -35.61
CA ALA A 181 -30.03 23.73 -36.60
C ALA A 181 -30.19 23.18 -38.01
N ALA A 182 -30.25 24.06 -39.02
CA ALA A 182 -30.23 23.66 -40.41
C ALA A 182 -29.47 24.68 -41.27
N THR A 183 -28.72 24.20 -42.25
CA THR A 183 -28.00 25.03 -43.24
C THR A 183 -28.55 24.81 -44.63
N ASP A 184 -28.24 25.75 -45.53
CA ASP A 184 -28.59 25.68 -46.96
C ASP A 184 -30.10 25.70 -47.23
N LEU A 185 -30.85 26.28 -46.31
CA LEU A 185 -32.28 26.52 -46.47
C LEU A 185 -32.55 27.56 -47.58
N PRO A 186 -33.59 27.37 -48.41
CA PRO A 186 -34.08 28.38 -49.35
C PRO A 186 -34.37 29.70 -48.64
N ALA A 187 -34.15 30.82 -49.35
CA ALA A 187 -34.48 32.14 -48.82
C ALA A 187 -35.96 32.21 -48.38
N GLY A 188 -36.19 32.66 -47.14
CA GLY A 188 -37.52 32.72 -46.53
C GLY A 188 -37.87 31.54 -45.62
N LEU A 189 -37.00 30.53 -45.51
CA LEU A 189 -37.11 29.45 -44.51
C LEU A 189 -36.01 29.55 -43.45
N SER A 190 -36.32 29.14 -42.22
CA SER A 190 -35.37 29.07 -41.10
C SER A 190 -35.81 28.04 -40.06
N VAL A 191 -34.90 27.63 -39.18
CA VAL A 191 -35.28 26.91 -37.95
C VAL A 191 -35.87 27.94 -36.98
N THR A 192 -37.20 27.92 -36.84
CA THR A 192 -37.94 28.88 -35.99
C THR A 192 -38.11 28.40 -34.56
N ASP A 193 -37.97 27.09 -34.33
CA ASP A 193 -37.96 26.48 -33.00
C ASP A 193 -36.83 25.45 -32.93
N ALA A 194 -35.71 25.85 -32.34
CA ALA A 194 -34.52 25.01 -32.22
C ALA A 194 -34.69 23.89 -31.19
N THR A 195 -35.64 23.98 -30.25
CA THR A 195 -35.86 22.93 -29.24
C THR A 195 -36.76 21.82 -29.80
N ASN A 196 -37.78 22.18 -30.59
CA ASN A 196 -38.71 21.23 -31.21
C ASN A 196 -38.36 20.89 -32.68
N GLY A 197 -37.26 21.43 -33.22
CA GLY A 197 -36.79 21.13 -34.57
C GLY A 197 -37.71 21.64 -35.70
N ILE A 198 -38.38 22.78 -35.51
CA ILE A 198 -39.34 23.30 -36.50
C ILE A 198 -38.64 24.18 -37.53
N ILE A 199 -38.63 23.73 -38.78
CA ILE A 199 -38.29 24.54 -39.96
C ILE A 199 -39.59 25.17 -40.47
N SER A 200 -39.66 26.50 -40.51
CA SER A 200 -40.83 27.19 -41.05
C SER A 200 -40.50 28.51 -41.74
N GLY A 201 -41.48 29.00 -42.50
CA GLY A 201 -41.40 30.26 -43.22
C GLY A 201 -42.18 30.22 -44.53
N THR A 202 -41.88 31.16 -45.43
CA THR A 202 -42.47 31.21 -46.77
C THR A 202 -41.33 31.32 -47.79
N PRO A 203 -41.12 30.31 -48.65
CA PRO A 203 -40.08 30.38 -49.68
C PRO A 203 -40.30 31.60 -50.57
N ALA A 204 -39.27 32.43 -50.70
CA ALA A 204 -39.33 33.70 -51.41
C ALA A 204 -39.48 33.50 -52.94
N PRO A 205 -40.01 34.49 -53.68
CA PRO A 205 -40.00 34.45 -55.14
C PRO A 205 -38.58 34.24 -55.73
N GLY A 206 -38.47 33.41 -56.75
CA GLY A 206 -37.21 32.98 -57.36
C GLY A 206 -36.50 31.81 -56.66
N THR A 207 -37.13 31.13 -55.70
CA THR A 207 -36.51 30.02 -54.94
C THR A 207 -36.88 28.64 -55.44
N CYS A 208 -37.63 28.52 -56.53
CA CYS A 208 -37.86 27.23 -57.19
C CYS A 208 -36.58 26.41 -57.42
N GLY A 209 -36.59 25.13 -57.04
CA GLY A 209 -35.46 24.24 -57.26
C GLY A 209 -35.33 23.13 -56.23
N VAL A 210 -34.23 22.40 -56.34
CA VAL A 210 -33.88 21.29 -55.46
C VAL A 210 -32.75 21.77 -54.55
N TYR A 211 -32.98 21.72 -53.24
CA TYR A 211 -32.02 22.15 -52.22
C TYR A 211 -31.54 20.95 -51.44
N THR A 212 -30.24 20.84 -51.25
CA THR A 212 -29.65 19.90 -50.30
C THR A 212 -29.49 20.61 -48.97
N VAL A 213 -30.49 20.45 -48.10
CA VAL A 213 -30.52 21.06 -46.77
C VAL A 213 -29.83 20.12 -45.80
N THR A 214 -28.96 20.65 -44.94
CA THR A 214 -28.31 19.85 -43.90
C THR A 214 -28.96 20.16 -42.55
N ALA A 215 -29.68 19.21 -41.97
CA ALA A 215 -30.19 19.30 -40.60
C ALA A 215 -29.13 18.80 -39.62
N ASN A 216 -28.97 19.51 -38.51
CA ASN A 216 -28.06 19.19 -37.42
C ASN A 216 -28.87 19.09 -36.13
N VAL A 217 -28.59 18.07 -35.32
CA VAL A 217 -29.16 17.91 -33.99
C VAL A 217 -28.06 17.63 -32.98
N THR A 218 -28.11 18.30 -31.84
CA THR A 218 -27.25 18.02 -30.69
C THR A 218 -28.11 17.62 -29.51
N ASP A 219 -27.79 16.51 -28.85
CA ASP A 219 -28.39 16.18 -27.56
C ASP A 219 -27.60 16.88 -26.45
N THR A 220 -28.27 17.78 -25.73
CA THR A 220 -27.66 18.55 -24.63
C THR A 220 -27.87 17.91 -23.27
N GLY A 221 -28.67 16.84 -23.19
CA GLY A 221 -28.91 16.06 -21.96
C GLY A 221 -27.91 14.94 -21.74
N THR A 222 -27.09 14.61 -22.74
CA THR A 222 -26.06 13.58 -22.69
C THR A 222 -24.69 14.18 -23.03
N CYS A 223 -23.61 13.49 -22.65
CA CYS A 223 -22.24 13.93 -22.95
C CYS A 223 -21.56 13.15 -24.08
N CYS A 224 -22.14 12.02 -24.47
CA CYS A 224 -21.49 11.01 -25.30
C CYS A 224 -22.10 10.95 -26.72
N CYS A 225 -23.30 11.52 -26.93
CA CYS A 225 -23.94 11.51 -28.24
C CYS A 225 -23.34 12.64 -29.08
N PRO A 226 -22.56 12.34 -30.14
CA PRO A 226 -22.04 13.38 -31.02
C PRO A 226 -23.20 14.08 -31.74
N PRO A 227 -23.05 15.36 -32.12
CA PRO A 227 -24.01 16.01 -33.00
C PRO A 227 -24.15 15.21 -34.29
N VAL A 228 -25.39 14.95 -34.70
CA VAL A 228 -25.67 14.25 -35.97
C VAL A 228 -26.12 15.25 -37.01
N SER A 229 -25.53 15.13 -38.19
CA SER A 229 -25.89 15.90 -39.38
C SER A 229 -26.47 14.96 -40.42
N ARG A 230 -27.60 15.34 -41.01
CA ARG A 230 -28.22 14.59 -42.10
C ARG A 230 -28.62 15.54 -43.23
N PRO A 231 -28.06 15.36 -44.45
CA PRO A 231 -28.57 16.04 -45.61
C PRO A 231 -29.90 15.41 -46.04
N PHE A 232 -30.86 16.24 -46.43
CA PHE A 232 -32.07 15.80 -47.13
C PHE A 232 -32.37 16.76 -48.27
N ILE A 233 -33.13 16.27 -49.26
CA ILE A 233 -33.55 17.11 -50.38
C ILE A 233 -34.87 17.79 -50.00
N LEU A 234 -34.87 19.12 -50.03
CA LEU A 234 -36.07 19.95 -50.01
C LEU A 234 -36.33 20.44 -51.42
N ILE A 235 -37.49 20.10 -51.97
CA ILE A 235 -37.91 20.60 -53.27
C ILE A 235 -38.79 21.83 -53.03
N VAL A 236 -38.39 22.96 -53.60
CA VAL A 236 -39.28 24.11 -53.73
C VAL A 236 -39.88 24.01 -55.13
N ASP A 237 -41.13 23.58 -55.19
CA ASP A 237 -41.83 23.40 -56.43
C ASP A 237 -42.55 24.69 -56.84
N CYS A 238 -42.50 24.97 -58.14
CA CYS A 238 -43.26 26.03 -58.76
C CYS A 238 -44.67 25.55 -59.19
N TYR A 239 -44.89 24.23 -59.24
CA TYR A 239 -46.02 23.58 -59.89
C TYR A 239 -46.52 22.34 -59.10
N ALA A 240 -47.37 22.55 -58.10
CA ALA A 240 -47.90 21.56 -57.14
C ALA A 240 -48.60 20.27 -57.65
N ASN A 241 -48.46 19.87 -58.92
CA ASN A 241 -49.22 18.77 -59.53
C ASN A 241 -48.27 17.83 -60.32
N TYR A 242 -48.02 16.58 -59.86
CA TYR A 242 -47.75 15.30 -60.60
C TYR A 242 -46.65 14.39 -59.96
N PRO A 243 -46.91 13.09 -59.61
CA PRO A 243 -45.91 12.16 -59.02
C PRO A 243 -45.52 10.95 -59.92
N ILE A 244 -44.26 10.45 -59.86
CA ILE A 244 -43.80 9.12 -60.36
C ILE A 244 -42.65 8.56 -59.47
N THR A 245 -42.57 7.23 -59.27
CA THR A 245 -41.60 6.49 -58.41
C THR A 245 -40.90 5.31 -59.14
N ILE A 246 -39.64 4.96 -58.80
CA ILE A 246 -38.82 3.81 -59.28
C ILE A 246 -38.03 3.17 -58.09
N TYR A 247 -37.71 1.86 -58.12
CA TYR A 247 -36.95 1.11 -57.08
C TYR A 247 -35.58 0.51 -57.58
N TYR A 248 -34.57 0.36 -56.71
CA TYR A 248 -33.25 -0.32 -56.93
C TYR A 248 -32.88 -1.28 -55.77
N THR A 249 -32.09 -2.33 -56.01
CA THR A 249 -31.52 -3.27 -54.99
C THR A 249 -30.13 -2.82 -54.50
N THR A 250 -29.84 -2.94 -53.21
CA THR A 250 -28.70 -2.28 -52.53
C THR A 250 -27.52 -3.23 -52.17
N ALA A 251 -26.29 -2.76 -52.39
CA ALA A 251 -25.04 -3.30 -51.84
C ALA A 251 -24.54 -2.37 -50.72
N CYS A 252 -23.76 -2.89 -49.77
CA CYS A 252 -23.17 -2.07 -48.71
C CYS A 252 -21.75 -2.47 -48.37
N ASP A 253 -20.95 -1.45 -48.04
CA ASP A 253 -19.58 -1.60 -47.56
C ASP A 253 -19.53 -1.35 -46.06
N PHE A 254 -18.67 -2.06 -45.36
CA PHE A 254 -18.33 -1.80 -43.97
C PHE A 254 -16.82 -1.77 -43.75
N THR A 255 -16.38 -0.99 -42.77
CA THR A 255 -14.97 -0.77 -42.47
C THR A 255 -14.60 -1.44 -41.15
N VAL A 256 -13.45 -2.08 -41.09
CA VAL A 256 -12.85 -2.58 -39.85
C VAL A 256 -11.57 -1.80 -39.59
N GLU A 257 -11.44 -1.23 -38.39
CA GLU A 257 -10.28 -0.45 -37.96
C GLU A 257 -9.72 -1.00 -36.63
N ILE A 258 -8.39 -1.14 -36.59
CA ILE A 258 -7.65 -1.45 -35.37
C ILE A 258 -7.07 -0.17 -34.81
N GLY A 259 -7.44 0.15 -33.57
CA GLY A 259 -7.01 1.35 -32.88
C GLY A 259 -5.49 1.44 -32.68
N PRO A 260 -4.97 2.65 -32.45
CA PRO A 260 -3.54 2.89 -32.29
C PRO A 260 -2.97 2.33 -30.98
N GLY A 261 -3.80 1.87 -30.04
CA GLY A 261 -3.37 1.24 -28.80
C GLY A 261 -2.58 -0.06 -29.01
N LEU A 262 -2.79 -0.75 -30.16
CA LEU A 262 -1.96 -1.88 -30.57
C LEU A 262 -0.61 -1.40 -31.13
N THR A 263 0.28 -0.99 -30.23
CA THR A 263 1.61 -0.46 -30.60
C THR A 263 2.60 -1.53 -31.07
N GLN A 264 2.35 -2.81 -30.77
CA GLN A 264 3.18 -3.95 -31.19
C GLN A 264 2.32 -5.17 -31.51
N GLY A 265 2.77 -5.98 -32.46
CA GLY A 265 2.08 -7.21 -32.86
C GLY A 265 1.06 -6.99 -33.98
N LEU A 266 0.31 -8.05 -34.26
CA LEU A 266 -0.67 -8.15 -35.35
C LEU A 266 -1.92 -8.83 -34.78
N THR A 267 -3.10 -8.40 -35.18
CA THR A 267 -4.37 -9.06 -34.85
C THR A 267 -5.04 -9.60 -36.09
N LYS A 268 -5.64 -10.79 -36.00
CA LYS A 268 -6.45 -11.36 -37.06
C LYS A 268 -7.85 -10.77 -37.02
N VAL A 269 -8.36 -10.38 -38.18
CA VAL A 269 -9.76 -10.02 -38.37
C VAL A 269 -10.49 -11.23 -38.94
N LEU A 270 -11.49 -11.70 -38.22
CA LEU A 270 -12.39 -12.75 -38.67
C LEU A 270 -13.77 -12.16 -38.97
N ILE A 271 -14.34 -12.52 -40.12
CA ILE A 271 -15.71 -12.17 -40.51
C ILE A 271 -16.51 -13.48 -40.57
N ASP A 272 -17.55 -13.58 -39.74
CA ASP A 272 -18.36 -14.80 -39.56
C ASP A 272 -17.52 -16.06 -39.30
N GLY A 273 -16.38 -15.89 -38.61
CA GLY A 273 -15.43 -16.95 -38.27
C GLY A 273 -14.43 -17.31 -39.36
N SER A 274 -14.50 -16.70 -40.55
CA SER A 274 -13.47 -16.82 -41.60
C SER A 274 -12.39 -15.78 -41.40
N HIS A 275 -11.12 -16.14 -41.60
CA HIS A 275 -10.01 -15.19 -41.55
C HIS A 275 -9.94 -14.38 -42.84
N GLU A 276 -10.16 -13.07 -42.74
CA GLU A 276 -10.21 -12.17 -43.91
C GLU A 276 -9.02 -11.20 -43.97
N ALA A 277 -8.50 -10.75 -42.81
CA ALA A 277 -7.37 -9.83 -42.76
C ALA A 277 -6.48 -10.01 -41.52
N THR A 278 -5.27 -9.44 -41.59
CA THR A 278 -4.36 -9.33 -40.43
C THR A 278 -3.83 -7.91 -40.38
N LEU A 279 -4.16 -7.17 -39.32
CA LEU A 279 -3.94 -5.73 -39.23
C LEU A 279 -3.01 -5.38 -38.05
N VAL A 280 -2.25 -4.28 -38.17
CA VAL A 280 -1.52 -3.64 -37.05
C VAL A 280 -2.33 -2.46 -36.50
N GLY A 281 -1.92 -1.91 -35.34
CA GLY A 281 -2.55 -0.71 -34.79
C GLY A 281 -2.50 0.50 -35.72
N GLY A 282 -3.62 1.20 -35.81
CA GLY A 282 -3.84 2.35 -36.70
C GLY A 282 -4.12 1.98 -38.16
N GLN A 283 -4.32 0.70 -38.49
CA GLN A 283 -4.74 0.26 -39.82
C GLN A 283 -6.24 0.00 -39.92
N SER A 284 -6.80 0.26 -41.10
CA SER A 284 -8.18 -0.07 -41.45
C SER A 284 -8.28 -0.74 -42.82
N GLU A 285 -9.34 -1.52 -43.01
CA GLU A 285 -9.67 -2.22 -44.25
C GLU A 285 -11.19 -2.19 -44.51
N ILE A 286 -11.59 -2.14 -45.78
CA ILE A 286 -13.00 -2.05 -46.21
C ILE A 286 -13.44 -3.38 -46.82
N PHE A 287 -14.62 -3.87 -46.43
CA PHE A 287 -15.24 -5.10 -46.91
C PHE A 287 -16.61 -4.80 -47.54
N THR A 288 -16.99 -5.56 -48.57
CA THR A 288 -18.24 -5.35 -49.32
C THR A 288 -19.19 -6.55 -49.14
N SER A 289 -20.45 -6.28 -48.77
CA SER A 289 -21.54 -7.27 -48.69
C SER A 289 -22.53 -7.12 -49.83
N VAL A 290 -22.79 -8.23 -50.54
CA VAL A 290 -23.82 -8.33 -51.57
C VAL A 290 -24.59 -9.65 -51.43
N PRO A 291 -25.92 -9.62 -51.15
CA PRO A 291 -26.75 -8.45 -50.86
C PRO A 291 -26.36 -7.79 -49.53
N CYS A 292 -26.89 -6.60 -49.26
CA CYS A 292 -26.59 -5.94 -48.01
C CYS A 292 -27.16 -6.73 -46.81
N GLN A 293 -26.27 -7.26 -45.95
CA GLN A 293 -26.59 -8.12 -44.80
C GLN A 293 -25.63 -7.81 -43.64
N SER A 294 -26.01 -8.24 -42.43
CA SER A 294 -25.18 -8.05 -41.24
C SER A 294 -24.13 -9.16 -41.08
N HIS A 295 -22.95 -8.80 -40.56
CA HIS A 295 -21.82 -9.70 -40.35
C HIS A 295 -21.25 -9.57 -38.93
N LEU A 296 -20.74 -10.65 -38.37
CA LEU A 296 -20.03 -10.62 -37.08
C LEU A 296 -18.52 -10.49 -37.34
N VAL A 297 -17.93 -9.39 -36.91
CA VAL A 297 -16.47 -9.15 -36.95
C VAL A 297 -15.87 -9.56 -35.60
N THR A 298 -14.75 -10.28 -35.60
CA THR A 298 -14.03 -10.69 -34.39
C THR A 298 -12.53 -10.46 -34.55
N VAL A 299 -11.86 -10.07 -33.47
CA VAL A 299 -10.40 -9.88 -33.40
C VAL A 299 -9.77 -10.72 -32.28
N ASP A 300 -8.45 -10.91 -32.35
CA ASP A 300 -7.72 -11.62 -31.29
C ASP A 300 -7.80 -10.84 -29.97
N GLN A 301 -8.24 -11.50 -28.89
CA GLN A 301 -8.47 -10.86 -27.59
C GLN A 301 -7.18 -10.44 -26.89
N ILE A 302 -6.09 -11.20 -27.06
CA ILE A 302 -4.78 -10.94 -26.43
C ILE A 302 -3.67 -11.10 -27.46
N ILE A 303 -2.86 -10.06 -27.61
CA ILE A 303 -1.63 -10.06 -28.41
C ILE A 303 -0.42 -10.02 -27.48
N SER A 304 0.53 -10.93 -27.67
CA SER A 304 1.78 -10.92 -26.88
C SER A 304 2.68 -9.78 -27.33
N GLY A 305 3.27 -9.05 -26.37
CA GLY A 305 4.26 -8.01 -26.66
C GLY A 305 5.64 -8.59 -27.00
N SER A 306 6.61 -7.71 -27.25
CA SER A 306 8.01 -8.11 -27.50
C SER A 306 8.71 -8.77 -26.31
N ASP A 307 8.21 -8.56 -25.09
CA ASP A 307 8.74 -9.11 -23.85
C ASP A 307 7.64 -9.89 -23.10
N PRO A 308 8.00 -10.89 -22.27
CA PRO A 308 7.01 -11.75 -21.59
C PRO A 308 6.21 -11.03 -20.49
N GLN A 309 6.58 -9.80 -20.12
CA GLN A 309 5.88 -8.99 -19.13
C GLN A 309 4.91 -8.01 -19.78
N THR A 310 4.90 -7.88 -21.11
CA THR A 310 4.00 -6.98 -21.83
C THR A 310 3.05 -7.78 -22.72
N ARG A 311 1.77 -7.42 -22.69
CA ARG A 311 0.76 -7.91 -23.65
C ARG A 311 -0.19 -6.78 -24.01
N PHE A 312 -1.04 -6.99 -25.00
CA PHE A 312 -2.08 -6.06 -25.42
C PHE A 312 -3.42 -6.78 -25.39
N ALA A 313 -4.39 -6.23 -24.69
CA ALA A 313 -5.74 -6.79 -24.59
C ALA A 313 -6.74 -5.84 -25.25
N VAL A 314 -7.73 -6.39 -25.96
CA VAL A 314 -8.80 -5.57 -26.55
C VAL A 314 -9.52 -4.79 -25.45
N THR A 315 -9.75 -3.50 -25.66
CA THR A 315 -10.60 -2.69 -24.79
C THR A 315 -12.07 -2.99 -25.09
N GLY A 316 -12.75 -3.66 -24.17
CA GLY A 316 -14.14 -4.08 -24.36
C GLY A 316 -14.27 -5.41 -25.12
N PRO A 317 -15.38 -5.63 -25.87
CA PRO A 317 -15.61 -6.88 -26.57
C PRO A 317 -14.68 -7.03 -27.77
N ASN A 318 -14.13 -8.23 -27.96
CA ASN A 318 -13.32 -8.56 -29.14
C ASN A 318 -14.15 -8.89 -30.39
N GLN A 319 -15.45 -8.58 -30.38
CA GLN A 319 -16.35 -8.83 -31.49
C GLN A 319 -17.40 -7.70 -31.61
N LYS A 320 -17.80 -7.40 -32.84
CA LYS A 320 -18.86 -6.43 -33.14
C LYS A 320 -19.65 -6.90 -34.37
N THR A 321 -20.97 -6.82 -34.30
CA THR A 321 -21.85 -7.05 -35.46
C THR A 321 -21.94 -5.75 -36.26
N VAL A 322 -21.65 -5.81 -37.54
CA VAL A 322 -21.87 -4.72 -38.50
C VAL A 322 -23.15 -4.95 -39.28
N THR A 323 -23.87 -3.88 -39.62
CA THR A 323 -25.13 -3.91 -40.39
C THR A 323 -25.08 -2.89 -41.53
N ASP A 324 -26.18 -2.77 -42.26
CA ASP A 324 -26.38 -1.73 -43.29
C ASP A 324 -26.45 -0.31 -42.71
N ILE A 325 -26.75 -0.20 -41.41
CA ILE A 325 -26.87 1.05 -40.67
C ILE A 325 -25.59 1.31 -39.84
N ASP A 326 -25.03 0.27 -39.21
CA ASP A 326 -23.78 0.34 -38.44
C ASP A 326 -22.67 -0.41 -39.19
N ASN A 327 -22.08 0.28 -40.17
CA ASN A 327 -21.12 -0.30 -41.09
C ASN A 327 -19.66 -0.08 -40.67
N TYR A 328 -19.39 0.10 -39.37
CA TYR A 328 -18.05 0.41 -38.87
C TYR A 328 -17.71 -0.42 -37.64
N ALA A 329 -16.63 -1.19 -37.69
CA ALA A 329 -16.12 -1.95 -36.55
C ALA A 329 -14.76 -1.43 -36.11
N TYR A 330 -14.68 -0.94 -34.87
CA TYR A 330 -13.46 -0.43 -34.27
C TYR A 330 -13.07 -1.27 -33.05
N PHE A 331 -11.81 -1.69 -33.01
CA PHE A 331 -11.25 -2.43 -31.88
C PHE A 331 -9.94 -1.77 -31.45
N ASP A 332 -9.90 -1.23 -30.24
CA ASP A 332 -8.66 -0.72 -29.65
C ASP A 332 -8.05 -1.71 -28.66
N TYR A 333 -6.78 -1.50 -28.34
CA TYR A 333 -6.02 -2.35 -27.44
C TYR A 333 -5.39 -1.55 -26.31
N ALA A 334 -5.54 -2.03 -25.09
CA ALA A 334 -4.80 -1.52 -23.95
C ALA A 334 -3.48 -2.30 -23.79
N ARG A 335 -2.36 -1.58 -23.66
CA ARG A 335 -1.10 -2.18 -23.24
C ARG A 335 -1.24 -2.63 -21.79
N GLU A 336 -0.89 -3.87 -21.48
CA GLU A 336 -0.85 -4.43 -20.13
C GLU A 336 0.57 -4.85 -19.73
N VAL A 337 0.90 -4.67 -18.46
CA VAL A 337 2.17 -5.07 -17.86
C VAL A 337 1.96 -6.06 -16.72
N TYR A 338 2.86 -7.04 -16.61
CA TYR A 338 2.83 -8.03 -15.54
C TYR A 338 3.50 -7.48 -14.27
N ILE A 339 2.74 -7.42 -13.18
CA ILE A 339 3.24 -7.12 -11.84
C ILE A 339 3.26 -8.43 -11.05
N GLY A 340 4.47 -8.89 -10.69
CA GLY A 340 4.67 -10.02 -9.81
C GLY A 340 4.76 -9.59 -8.34
N THR A 341 4.42 -10.48 -7.43
CA THR A 341 4.58 -10.28 -5.98
C THR A 341 5.56 -11.30 -5.41
N SER A 342 6.33 -10.88 -4.41
CA SER A 342 7.31 -11.74 -3.75
C SER A 342 7.51 -11.30 -2.30
N SER A 343 8.12 -12.19 -1.51
CA SER A 343 8.53 -11.92 -0.14
C SER A 343 10.03 -12.18 0.03
N ASP A 344 10.69 -11.35 0.83
CA ASP A 344 12.08 -11.46 1.23
C ASP A 344 12.16 -11.57 2.76
N PRO A 345 12.65 -12.67 3.35
CA PRO A 345 13.33 -13.80 2.70
C PRO A 345 12.43 -14.73 1.87
N SER A 346 13.04 -15.44 0.91
CA SER A 346 12.36 -16.39 0.05
C SER A 346 11.76 -17.57 0.83
N GLY A 347 10.59 -18.06 0.40
CA GLY A 347 9.88 -19.18 1.03
C GLY A 347 8.76 -18.75 1.97
N LEU A 348 8.61 -17.44 2.22
CA LEU A 348 7.42 -16.88 2.86
C LEU A 348 6.24 -16.85 1.89
N THR A 349 5.02 -16.88 2.44
CA THR A 349 3.79 -16.67 1.68
C THR A 349 3.91 -15.37 0.88
N GLN A 350 3.63 -15.46 -0.41
CA GLN A 350 3.68 -14.30 -1.29
C GLN A 350 2.45 -13.41 -1.08
N PRO A 351 2.61 -12.08 -1.12
CA PRO A 351 1.46 -11.18 -1.07
C PRO A 351 0.56 -11.41 -2.29
N PRO A 352 -0.77 -11.20 -2.17
CA PRO A 352 -1.69 -11.35 -3.30
C PRO A 352 -1.50 -10.23 -4.33
N GLY A 353 -2.08 -10.40 -5.52
CA GLY A 353 -2.12 -9.36 -6.56
C GLY A 353 -1.20 -9.58 -7.75
N ALA A 354 -0.48 -10.70 -7.86
CA ALA A 354 0.31 -10.96 -9.05
C ALA A 354 -0.60 -11.13 -10.29
N GLY A 355 -0.33 -10.40 -11.37
CA GLY A 355 -1.18 -10.40 -12.56
C GLY A 355 -0.78 -9.40 -13.63
N PHE A 356 -1.51 -9.42 -14.75
CA PHE A 356 -1.41 -8.39 -15.78
C PHE A 356 -2.36 -7.24 -15.45
N TYR A 357 -1.85 -6.03 -15.57
CA TYR A 357 -2.56 -4.78 -15.32
C TYR A 357 -2.42 -3.89 -16.55
N ALA A 358 -3.51 -3.31 -17.05
CA ALA A 358 -3.41 -2.27 -18.07
C ALA A 358 -2.52 -1.13 -17.56
N VAL A 359 -1.70 -0.58 -18.46
CA VAL A 359 -0.80 0.52 -18.12
C VAL A 359 -1.63 1.71 -17.66
N GLY A 360 -1.28 2.24 -16.49
CA GLY A 360 -2.09 3.24 -15.79
C GLY A 360 -2.92 2.63 -14.66
N ASN A 361 -3.50 1.42 -14.83
CA ASN A 361 -4.30 0.79 -13.77
C ASN A 361 -3.47 0.51 -12.52
N TYR A 362 -4.16 0.33 -11.40
CA TYR A 362 -3.50 0.14 -10.12
C TYR A 362 -3.18 -1.30 -9.83
N PHE A 363 -2.04 -1.44 -9.19
CA PHE A 363 -1.74 -2.58 -8.36
C PHE A 363 -2.01 -2.21 -6.90
N SER A 364 -2.69 -3.09 -6.17
CA SER A 364 -2.85 -3.00 -4.71
C SER A 364 -2.49 -4.33 -4.05
N SER A 365 -1.73 -4.29 -2.97
CA SER A 365 -1.43 -5.47 -2.17
C SER A 365 -1.14 -5.08 -0.72
N THR A 366 -1.39 -6.01 0.20
CA THR A 366 -1.16 -5.81 1.62
C THR A 366 -0.24 -6.90 2.15
N ALA A 367 0.84 -6.48 2.80
CA ALA A 367 1.74 -7.38 3.51
C ALA A 367 1.26 -7.63 4.95
N PRO A 368 1.33 -8.86 5.47
CA PRO A 368 1.20 -9.11 6.91
C PRO A 368 2.23 -8.31 7.72
N SER A 369 1.85 -7.75 8.88
CA SER A 369 2.77 -7.01 9.76
C SER A 369 3.85 -7.91 10.33
N THR A 370 3.44 -9.13 10.65
CA THR A 370 4.28 -10.19 11.18
C THR A 370 3.88 -11.50 10.51
N ILE A 371 4.88 -12.28 10.11
CA ILE A 371 4.70 -13.66 9.69
C ILE A 371 5.41 -14.49 10.75
N ASP A 372 4.62 -15.12 11.61
CA ASP A 372 5.13 -15.97 12.68
C ASP A 372 5.07 -17.43 12.25
N SER A 373 6.21 -18.10 12.39
CA SER A 373 6.17 -19.51 12.71
C SER A 373 5.93 -19.58 14.22
N ASP A 374 4.98 -20.40 14.66
CA ASP A 374 4.64 -20.67 16.07
C ASP A 374 5.88 -20.65 17.00
N ILE A 375 5.71 -20.34 18.28
CA ILE A 375 6.82 -20.22 19.27
C ILE A 375 7.75 -21.46 19.25
N GLN A 376 7.22 -22.62 18.81
CA GLN A 376 7.95 -23.87 18.58
C GLN A 376 9.11 -23.76 17.57
N ASN A 377 8.97 -22.96 16.51
CA ASN A 377 9.98 -22.80 15.47
C ASN A 377 10.97 -21.65 15.77
N GLY A 378 10.62 -20.74 16.69
CA GLY A 378 11.51 -19.70 17.20
C GLY A 378 11.96 -18.66 16.17
N ILE A 379 11.27 -18.53 15.03
CA ILE A 379 11.56 -17.54 13.99
C ILE A 379 10.33 -16.66 13.75
N LYS A 380 10.55 -15.35 13.74
CA LYS A 380 9.54 -14.31 13.49
C LYS A 380 10.01 -13.38 12.39
N TYR A 381 9.14 -13.05 11.44
CA TYR A 381 9.42 -12.08 10.39
C TYR A 381 8.56 -10.84 10.62
N VAL A 382 9.17 -9.66 10.66
CA VAL A 382 8.49 -8.37 10.86
C VAL A 382 8.62 -7.55 9.59
N PHE A 383 7.50 -7.08 9.04
CA PHE A 383 7.50 -6.30 7.81
C PHE A 383 8.35 -5.04 7.97
N ARG A 384 9.20 -4.76 6.98
CA ARG A 384 10.06 -3.58 6.93
C ARG A 384 9.57 -2.59 5.88
N GLU A 385 9.45 -3.02 4.64
CA GLU A 385 9.14 -2.17 3.49
C GLU A 385 8.79 -3.02 2.26
N TRP A 386 8.14 -2.41 1.28
CA TRP A 386 8.07 -2.89 -0.09
C TRP A 386 9.24 -2.36 -0.91
N LYS A 387 9.72 -3.16 -1.85
CA LYS A 387 10.61 -2.74 -2.95
C LYS A 387 9.83 -2.83 -4.25
N LEU A 388 9.73 -1.73 -5.00
CA LEU A 388 8.90 -1.62 -6.19
C LEU A 388 9.70 -1.89 -7.49
N PRO A 389 9.03 -2.16 -8.63
CA PRO A 389 9.67 -2.39 -9.92
C PRO A 389 10.59 -1.26 -10.41
N ASP A 390 10.30 -0.01 -10.04
CA ASP A 390 11.08 1.18 -10.39
C ASP A 390 12.29 1.41 -9.47
N GLY A 391 12.48 0.55 -8.47
CA GLY A 391 13.54 0.65 -7.47
C GLY A 391 13.19 1.52 -6.26
N SER A 392 12.01 2.15 -6.23
CA SER A 392 11.53 2.87 -5.05
C SER A 392 11.14 1.91 -3.92
N THR A 393 11.01 2.44 -2.69
CA THR A 393 10.57 1.67 -1.53
C THR A 393 9.36 2.30 -0.85
N CYS A 394 8.53 1.46 -0.22
CA CYS A 394 7.34 1.91 0.51
C CYS A 394 7.32 1.29 1.92
N PRO A 395 7.45 2.07 3.00
CA PRO A 395 7.54 1.55 4.36
C PRO A 395 6.19 1.10 4.95
N THR A 396 5.08 1.32 4.25
CA THR A 396 3.73 0.93 4.70
C THR A 396 3.38 -0.49 4.28
N ARG A 397 2.52 -1.15 5.06
CA ARG A 397 2.08 -2.52 4.76
C ARG A 397 1.15 -2.58 3.55
N ASP A 398 0.26 -1.61 3.45
CA ASP A 398 -0.64 -1.43 2.33
C ASP A 398 0.11 -0.69 1.23
N LEU A 399 0.20 -1.33 0.08
CA LEU A 399 0.89 -0.84 -1.10
C LEU A 399 -0.15 -0.59 -2.19
N VAL A 400 -0.15 0.63 -2.73
CA VAL A 400 -0.93 0.98 -3.91
C VAL A 400 -0.05 1.84 -4.83
N PHE A 401 0.07 1.45 -6.09
CA PHE A 401 0.78 2.25 -7.11
C PHE A 401 0.22 1.97 -8.51
N THR A 402 0.55 2.86 -9.44
CA THR A 402 0.15 2.76 -10.85
C THR A 402 1.09 1.84 -11.63
N ALA A 403 0.54 0.83 -12.30
CA ALA A 403 1.29 -0.17 -13.08
C ALA A 403 1.80 0.42 -14.41
N ASN A 404 2.88 1.19 -14.37
CA ASN A 404 3.50 1.78 -15.56
C ASN A 404 4.52 0.84 -16.24
N GLN A 405 5.16 0.00 -15.45
CA GLN A 405 6.25 -0.88 -15.88
C GLN A 405 6.07 -2.26 -15.27
N GLY A 406 6.30 -3.30 -16.07
CA GLY A 406 6.31 -4.68 -15.60
C GLY A 406 7.50 -4.95 -14.69
N GLY A 407 7.30 -5.82 -13.70
CA GLY A 407 8.34 -6.13 -12.73
C GLY A 407 7.81 -6.88 -11.52
N THR A 408 8.61 -6.98 -10.48
CA THR A 408 8.22 -7.67 -9.25
C THR A 408 8.28 -6.69 -8.09
N THR A 409 7.21 -6.61 -7.32
CA THR A 409 7.21 -5.95 -6.01
C THR A 409 7.55 -6.97 -4.93
N THR A 410 8.40 -6.59 -3.98
CA THR A 410 8.89 -7.47 -2.92
C THR A 410 8.55 -6.91 -1.55
N ALA A 411 7.76 -7.65 -0.77
CA ALA A 411 7.58 -7.38 0.66
C ALA A 411 8.82 -7.87 1.43
N ALA A 412 9.60 -6.93 1.95
CA ALA A 412 10.80 -7.23 2.71
C ALA A 412 10.50 -7.28 4.21
N TYR A 413 11.05 -8.31 4.86
CA TYR A 413 10.88 -8.58 6.28
C TYR A 413 12.24 -8.61 6.99
N ASP A 414 12.26 -8.07 8.21
CA ASP A 414 13.33 -8.31 9.15
C ASP A 414 13.12 -9.64 9.87
N THR A 415 14.17 -10.44 9.96
CA THR A 415 14.14 -11.74 10.66
C THR A 415 14.48 -11.55 12.13
N TYR A 416 13.71 -12.17 13.01
CA TYR A 416 13.91 -12.23 14.45
C TYR A 416 13.99 -13.67 14.92
N TYR A 417 14.87 -13.94 15.87
CA TYR A 417 15.05 -15.24 16.51
C TYR A 417 14.62 -15.18 17.98
N LEU A 418 14.00 -16.26 18.44
CA LEU A 418 13.58 -16.41 19.83
C LEU A 418 14.78 -16.77 20.71
N LEU A 419 15.01 -15.97 21.74
CA LEU A 419 15.87 -16.31 22.86
C LEU A 419 15.00 -16.82 24.01
N THR A 420 15.29 -18.03 24.51
CA THR A 420 14.65 -18.57 25.71
C THR A 420 15.68 -18.73 26.83
N LEU A 421 15.47 -18.05 27.96
CA LEU A 421 16.30 -18.19 29.15
C LEU A 421 15.61 -19.16 30.11
N LYS A 422 16.31 -20.23 30.49
CA LYS A 422 15.80 -21.25 31.42
C LYS A 422 16.66 -21.34 32.67
N SER A 423 16.05 -21.34 33.85
CA SER A 423 16.73 -21.64 35.11
C SER A 423 15.89 -22.63 35.90
N ASP A 424 16.51 -23.63 36.52
CA ASP A 424 15.81 -24.56 37.42
C ASP A 424 15.60 -23.97 38.82
N TYR A 425 16.45 -23.03 39.21
CA TYR A 425 16.45 -22.43 40.54
C TYR A 425 16.52 -20.91 40.44
N PRO A 426 15.57 -20.13 40.99
CA PRO A 426 14.16 -20.46 40.88
C PRO A 426 13.79 -20.83 39.43
N HIS A 427 12.67 -21.53 39.25
CA HIS A 427 12.19 -21.87 37.92
C HIS A 427 11.86 -20.59 37.14
N ILE A 428 12.57 -20.37 36.03
CA ILE A 428 12.37 -19.24 35.12
C ILE A 428 12.31 -19.77 33.70
N GLU A 429 11.36 -19.26 32.93
CA GLU A 429 11.30 -19.39 31.47
C GLU A 429 10.95 -18.03 30.86
N GLU A 430 11.98 -17.21 30.60
CA GLU A 430 11.82 -15.90 29.95
C GLU A 430 12.09 -16.03 28.45
N ARG A 431 11.30 -15.32 27.65
CA ARG A 431 11.38 -15.36 26.19
C ARG A 431 11.46 -13.95 25.63
N SER A 432 12.42 -13.69 24.75
CA SER A 432 12.52 -12.42 24.02
C SER A 432 12.79 -12.66 22.53
N TRP A 433 12.30 -11.74 21.70
CA TRP A 433 12.55 -11.75 20.25
C TRP A 433 13.67 -10.78 19.94
N GLU A 434 14.68 -11.27 19.24
CA GLU A 434 15.90 -10.54 18.97
C GLU A 434 16.19 -10.55 17.47
N ARG A 435 16.55 -9.39 16.89
CA ARG A 435 16.78 -9.27 15.45
C ARG A 435 17.98 -10.12 15.02
N GLN A 436 17.89 -10.78 13.87
CA GLN A 436 18.98 -11.56 13.28
C GLN A 436 20.27 -10.72 13.19
N GLY A 437 21.38 -11.29 13.64
CA GLY A 437 22.69 -10.63 13.70
C GLY A 437 22.84 -9.64 14.86
N GLY A 438 21.76 -9.36 15.60
CA GLY A 438 21.79 -8.54 16.82
C GLY A 438 22.48 -9.25 17.99
N ILE A 439 22.85 -8.48 19.01
CA ILE A 439 23.42 -8.98 20.26
C ILE A 439 22.31 -8.98 21.31
N ALA A 440 21.85 -10.17 21.69
CA ALA A 440 20.96 -10.35 22.81
C ALA A 440 21.77 -10.30 24.11
N ALA A 441 21.31 -9.54 25.09
CA ALA A 441 21.96 -9.43 26.40
C ALA A 441 20.97 -9.76 27.50
N TRP A 442 21.42 -10.55 28.48
CA TRP A 442 20.62 -10.87 29.66
C TRP A 442 21.37 -10.54 30.93
N ASN A 443 20.61 -10.14 31.96
CA ASN A 443 21.11 -9.90 33.29
C ASN A 443 20.04 -10.26 34.32
N LEU A 444 20.04 -11.53 34.71
CA LEU A 444 19.12 -12.09 35.67
C LEU A 444 19.64 -11.84 37.09
N SER A 445 18.81 -11.22 37.94
CA SER A 445 19.12 -10.94 39.34
C SER A 445 18.95 -12.18 40.24
N LEU A 446 19.65 -13.26 39.90
CA LEU A 446 19.57 -14.56 40.57
C LEU A 446 20.49 -14.60 41.80
N ARG A 447 19.98 -15.16 42.90
CA ARG A 447 20.71 -15.31 44.17
C ARG A 447 21.00 -16.78 44.45
N ALA A 448 22.03 -17.03 45.25
CA ALA A 448 22.31 -18.38 45.75
C ALA A 448 21.11 -18.89 46.57
N VAL A 449 20.70 -20.12 46.32
CA VAL A 449 19.61 -20.79 47.06
C VAL A 449 20.14 -21.96 47.88
N PRO A 450 19.51 -22.32 49.01
CA PRO A 450 19.88 -23.49 49.79
C PRO A 450 19.72 -24.78 48.98
N MET A 451 20.57 -25.78 49.24
CA MET A 451 20.37 -27.13 48.69
C MET A 451 19.10 -27.77 49.27
N GLU A 452 18.28 -28.41 48.44
CA GLU A 452 16.97 -28.93 48.86
C GLU A 452 17.04 -30.19 49.75
N SER A 453 18.09 -31.02 49.63
CA SER A 453 18.22 -32.27 50.40
C SER A 453 19.65 -32.79 50.52
N GLY A 454 19.87 -33.71 51.48
CA GLY A 454 21.13 -34.43 51.69
C GLY A 454 22.03 -33.87 52.81
N PHE A 455 23.12 -34.58 53.09
CA PHE A 455 24.08 -34.24 54.17
C PHE A 455 24.65 -32.82 54.01
N TRP A 456 24.93 -32.40 52.79
CA TRP A 456 25.47 -31.08 52.49
C TRP A 456 24.43 -29.96 52.63
N ALA A 457 23.15 -30.24 52.39
CA ALA A 457 22.06 -29.31 52.67
C ALA A 457 21.91 -29.06 54.17
N PHE A 458 21.97 -30.13 54.99
CA PHE A 458 21.91 -30.04 56.45
C PHE A 458 23.02 -29.14 57.05
N LEU A 459 24.20 -29.14 56.43
CA LEU A 459 25.34 -28.33 56.84
C LEU A 459 25.36 -26.91 56.23
N GLY A 460 24.25 -26.46 55.64
CA GLY A 460 24.10 -25.11 55.10
C GLY A 460 24.69 -24.91 53.70
N GLY A 461 24.70 -25.95 52.86
CA GLY A 461 25.17 -25.86 51.48
C GLY A 461 24.23 -25.03 50.61
N THR A 462 24.81 -24.28 49.68
CA THR A 462 24.05 -23.48 48.71
C THR A 462 24.43 -23.86 47.28
N ILE A 463 23.54 -23.58 46.33
CA ILE A 463 23.83 -23.58 44.90
C ILE A 463 23.81 -22.14 44.40
N SER A 464 24.73 -21.78 43.50
CA SER A 464 24.85 -20.41 42.97
C SER A 464 24.82 -20.42 41.44
N PRO A 465 24.21 -19.39 40.81
CA PRO A 465 24.16 -19.30 39.36
C PRO A 465 25.54 -18.93 38.79
N VAL A 466 25.88 -19.44 37.60
CA VAL A 466 27.18 -19.23 36.96
C VAL A 466 27.12 -18.22 35.82
N ASN A 467 26.08 -18.28 34.99
CA ASN A 467 25.89 -17.50 33.76
C ASN A 467 24.61 -16.66 33.81
N SER A 468 24.29 -16.10 34.98
CA SER A 468 23.10 -15.25 35.17
C SER A 468 23.14 -13.94 34.37
N SER A 469 24.30 -13.55 33.83
CA SER A 469 24.41 -12.47 32.86
C SER A 469 25.31 -12.88 31.70
N GLY A 470 25.06 -12.32 30.52
CA GLY A 470 25.82 -12.64 29.32
C GLY A 470 25.27 -11.97 28.08
N THR A 471 25.94 -12.22 26.96
CA THR A 471 25.54 -11.74 25.64
C THR A 471 25.70 -12.84 24.61
N GLN A 472 24.84 -12.87 23.60
CA GLN A 472 24.93 -13.82 22.49
C GLN A 472 24.52 -13.13 21.18
N THR A 473 25.25 -13.40 20.10
CA THR A 473 24.83 -12.99 18.76
C THR A 473 23.76 -13.94 18.24
N MET A 474 22.65 -13.39 17.77
CA MET A 474 21.50 -14.17 17.33
C MET A 474 21.64 -14.58 15.86
N THR A 475 22.17 -15.77 15.62
CA THR A 475 22.26 -16.40 14.29
C THR A 475 21.17 -17.46 14.05
N GLY A 476 20.38 -17.77 15.09
CA GLY A 476 19.26 -18.69 15.06
C GLY A 476 18.52 -18.68 16.39
N PRO A 477 17.38 -19.39 16.51
CA PRO A 477 16.69 -19.58 17.78
C PRO A 477 17.63 -20.22 18.80
N SER A 478 17.64 -19.72 20.04
CA SER A 478 18.58 -20.20 21.06
C SER A 478 17.91 -20.35 22.42
N THR A 479 18.33 -21.38 23.15
CA THR A 479 17.97 -21.58 24.56
C THR A 479 19.22 -21.52 25.40
N VAL A 480 19.25 -20.62 26.38
CA VAL A 480 20.34 -20.48 27.35
C VAL A 480 19.86 -21.03 28.68
N GLU A 481 20.45 -22.16 29.09
CA GLU A 481 20.24 -22.72 30.42
C GLU A 481 21.19 -22.05 31.43
N ILE A 482 20.63 -21.56 32.52
CA ILE A 482 21.37 -21.00 33.64
C ILE A 482 21.92 -22.16 34.46
N LEU A 483 23.24 -22.30 34.43
CA LEU A 483 23.97 -23.33 35.15
C LEU A 483 24.08 -22.97 36.63
N TRP A 484 23.83 -23.96 37.48
CA TRP A 484 23.92 -23.86 38.93
C TRP A 484 25.09 -24.70 39.44
N ARG A 485 25.98 -24.10 40.23
CA ARG A 485 27.10 -24.81 40.85
C ARG A 485 26.92 -24.94 42.37
N PRO A 486 27.10 -26.15 42.92
CA PRO A 486 27.19 -26.35 44.36
C PRO A 486 28.33 -25.55 44.97
N ASN A 487 28.05 -24.87 46.08
CA ASN A 487 29.04 -24.21 46.92
C ASN A 487 29.14 -24.97 48.26
N TYR A 488 30.22 -25.73 48.40
CA TYR A 488 30.48 -26.54 49.60
C TYR A 488 31.28 -25.80 50.68
N THR A 489 31.61 -24.52 50.49
CA THR A 489 32.47 -23.78 51.41
C THR A 489 31.90 -23.76 52.85
N GLY A 490 30.63 -23.39 52.99
CA GLY A 490 29.93 -23.42 54.28
C GLY A 490 29.89 -24.81 54.91
N PRO A 491 29.42 -25.84 54.18
CA PRO A 491 29.39 -27.20 54.70
C PRO A 491 30.74 -27.81 55.06
N ILE A 492 31.80 -27.52 54.30
CA ILE A 492 33.15 -27.99 54.60
C ILE A 492 33.61 -27.36 55.92
N ILE A 493 33.40 -26.05 56.10
CA ILE A 493 33.72 -25.35 57.35
C ILE A 493 32.93 -25.95 58.51
N ALA A 494 31.63 -26.17 58.35
CA ALA A 494 30.77 -26.79 59.37
C ALA A 494 31.24 -28.20 59.74
N THR A 495 31.60 -29.02 58.75
CA THR A 495 32.16 -30.37 58.96
C THR A 495 33.44 -30.31 59.80
N VAL A 496 34.35 -29.40 59.47
CA VAL A 496 35.60 -29.21 60.22
C VAL A 496 35.32 -28.77 61.66
N ILE A 497 34.38 -27.84 61.89
CA ILE A 497 33.98 -27.40 63.23
C ILE A 497 33.41 -28.57 64.04
N VAL A 498 32.50 -29.37 63.46
CA VAL A 498 31.91 -30.54 64.13
C VAL A 498 33.00 -31.55 64.51
N LEU A 499 33.94 -31.84 63.61
CA LEU A 499 35.07 -32.73 63.90
C LEU A 499 35.96 -32.19 65.03
N LEU A 500 36.21 -30.88 65.07
CA LEU A 500 36.98 -30.24 66.16
C LEU A 500 36.23 -30.30 67.50
N VAL A 501 34.91 -30.11 67.51
CA VAL A 501 34.07 -30.23 68.71
C VAL A 501 34.06 -31.67 69.22
N ILE A 502 33.92 -32.66 68.33
CA ILE A 502 33.99 -34.09 68.69
C ILE A 502 35.37 -34.42 69.24
N ALA A 503 36.45 -33.98 68.59
CA ALA A 503 37.81 -34.18 69.09
C ALA A 503 38.01 -33.52 70.47
N GLY A 504 37.46 -32.32 70.67
CA GLY A 504 37.45 -31.62 71.96
C GLY A 504 36.68 -32.37 73.04
N LEU A 505 35.51 -32.94 72.73
CA LEU A 505 34.72 -33.76 73.64
C LEU A 505 35.42 -35.09 73.97
N ILE A 506 36.02 -35.75 72.99
CA ILE A 506 36.84 -36.96 73.20
C ILE A 506 38.02 -36.62 74.10
N TYR A 507 38.70 -35.51 73.87
CA TYR A 507 39.77 -35.02 74.72
C TYR A 507 39.29 -34.67 76.13
N LEU A 508 38.11 -34.08 76.28
CA LEU A 508 37.49 -33.79 77.58
C LEU A 508 37.18 -35.08 78.34
N VAL A 509 36.58 -36.08 77.69
CA VAL A 509 36.29 -37.40 78.29
C VAL A 509 37.58 -38.13 78.64
N TYR A 510 38.61 -38.05 77.78
CA TYR A 510 39.94 -38.57 78.07
C TYR A 510 40.54 -37.89 79.31
N ARG A 511 40.46 -36.56 79.40
CA ARG A 511 40.97 -35.77 80.52
C ARG A 511 40.22 -36.02 81.82
N LEU A 512 38.89 -36.16 81.78
CA LEU A 512 38.07 -36.50 82.94
C LEU A 512 38.35 -37.92 83.46
N ARG A 513 38.86 -38.82 82.61
CA ARG A 513 39.31 -40.16 83.00
C ARG A 513 40.77 -40.22 83.47
N ALA A 514 41.57 -39.17 83.25
CA ALA A 514 42.96 -39.10 83.68
C ALA A 514 43.05 -38.59 85.14
N LYS A 515 43.50 -39.44 86.07
CA LYS A 515 43.77 -39.06 87.47
C LYS A 515 45.00 -38.15 87.57
N PRO A 516 45.02 -37.13 88.45
CA PRO A 516 46.14 -36.20 88.57
C PRO A 516 47.34 -36.84 89.30
N ALA A 517 48.52 -36.78 88.68
CA ALA A 517 49.80 -37.08 89.30
C ALA A 517 50.47 -35.79 89.80
N ALA A 518 51.10 -35.89 90.97
CA ALA A 518 51.56 -34.82 91.84
C ALA A 518 52.71 -33.96 91.29
N GLN A 519 52.75 -32.71 91.77
CA GLN A 519 53.67 -31.64 91.43
C GLN A 519 54.97 -31.72 92.29
N PRO A 520 56.18 -31.53 91.73
CA PRO A 520 57.42 -31.52 92.50
C PRO A 520 57.95 -30.09 92.76
N THR A 521 58.45 -29.85 93.98
CA THR A 521 59.18 -28.62 94.38
C THR A 521 60.65 -28.89 94.71
N ALA A 522 61.50 -28.23 93.94
CA ALA A 522 62.82 -27.58 94.14
C ALA A 522 63.91 -28.09 95.15
N PRO A 523 65.21 -27.80 94.87
CA PRO A 523 66.39 -28.51 95.41
C PRO A 523 67.31 -27.66 96.33
N THR A 524 68.23 -28.31 97.07
CA THR A 524 69.45 -27.71 97.66
C THR A 524 70.63 -28.72 97.64
N GLY A 525 71.87 -28.26 97.37
CA GLY A 525 73.07 -29.03 96.96
C GLY A 525 73.83 -29.82 98.08
N PRO A 526 75.18 -30.05 98.03
CA PRO A 526 76.20 -29.68 97.04
C PRO A 526 77.21 -30.79 96.59
N MET A 527 77.85 -30.52 95.43
CA MET A 527 79.26 -30.77 95.01
C MET A 527 80.07 -32.00 95.50
N LYS A 528 80.46 -32.87 94.55
CA LYS A 528 81.80 -33.51 94.45
C LYS A 528 82.12 -33.94 93.01
N ALA A 529 83.30 -33.57 92.53
CA ALA A 529 83.87 -33.87 91.21
C ALA A 529 84.80 -35.11 91.28
N PRO A 530 85.56 -35.48 90.23
CA PRO A 530 85.13 -35.98 88.91
C PRO A 530 85.83 -37.32 88.55
N SER A 531 85.38 -38.05 87.52
CA SER A 531 86.26 -39.00 86.83
C SER A 531 86.04 -38.99 85.32
N ARG A 532 87.15 -39.18 84.61
CA ARG A 532 87.46 -38.74 83.26
C ARG A 532 87.60 -39.98 82.39
N ALA A 533 86.86 -40.09 81.30
CA ALA A 533 87.22 -41.01 80.22
C ALA A 533 86.83 -40.45 78.85
N LYS A 534 87.85 -40.05 78.10
CA LYS A 534 87.84 -39.66 76.68
C LYS A 534 87.47 -40.85 75.79
N LYS A 535 86.72 -40.58 74.72
CA LYS A 535 86.88 -41.06 73.32
C LYS A 535 85.58 -40.68 72.59
N ARG A 536 85.52 -40.23 71.35
CA ARG A 536 86.48 -40.00 70.26
C ARG A 536 85.70 -39.18 69.22
N ALA A 537 86.38 -38.26 68.56
CA ALA A 537 85.84 -37.42 67.50
C ALA A 537 85.27 -38.25 66.32
N THR A 538 84.24 -37.74 65.65
CA THR A 538 84.39 -37.33 64.24
C THR A 538 83.28 -36.37 63.81
N ARG A 539 83.78 -35.31 63.18
CA ARG A 539 83.18 -34.10 62.62
C ARG A 539 82.70 -34.38 61.20
N LYS A 540 81.56 -33.83 60.77
CA LYS A 540 81.43 -33.15 59.46
C LYS A 540 80.11 -32.35 59.36
N PRO A 541 80.09 -31.27 58.55
CA PRO A 541 79.36 -30.05 58.91
C PRO A 541 78.37 -29.56 57.83
N ALA A 542 77.58 -28.56 58.25
CA ALA A 542 77.20 -27.32 57.55
C ALA A 542 76.79 -27.34 56.07
N ALA A 543 75.61 -26.76 55.79
CA ALA A 543 75.41 -25.54 54.99
C ALA A 543 73.93 -25.49 54.54
N ARG A 544 73.11 -24.52 54.96
CA ARG A 544 73.04 -23.10 54.55
C ARG A 544 72.42 -22.89 53.16
N LYS A 545 71.22 -22.31 53.13
CA LYS A 545 70.72 -21.16 52.32
C LYS A 545 69.18 -21.07 52.51
N ARG A 546 68.61 -20.06 53.19
CA ARG A 546 68.19 -18.73 52.69
C ARG A 546 67.43 -18.83 51.35
N THR A 547 66.08 -18.84 51.35
CA THR A 547 65.11 -17.71 51.17
C THR A 547 65.14 -17.07 49.76
N PRO A 548 64.11 -16.31 49.33
CA PRO A 548 62.71 -16.68 49.06
C PRO A 548 62.24 -16.19 47.66
N THR A 549 61.07 -16.62 47.21
CA THR A 549 60.08 -15.82 46.43
C THR A 549 58.74 -16.52 46.48
#